data_AF-A0A356QMY9-F1
#
_entry.id   AF-A0A356QMY9-F1
#
_cell.length_a   1.000
_cell.length_b   1.000
_cell.length_c   1.000
_cell.angle_alpha   90.00
_cell.angle_beta   90.00
_cell.angle_gamma   90.00
#
_symmetry.space_group_name_H-M   'P 1'
#
loop_
_entity.id
_entity.type
_entity.pdbx_description
1 polymer ?
#
loop_
_entity_poly.entity_id
_entity_poly.type
_entity_poly.pdbx_seq_one_letter_code
_entity_poly.pdbx_strand_id
1 'polypeptide(L)' 'IIVDGKHIVIKINGVVTTDWTEPDDWQPPKKMSGRRLSQGTFAIQAHDPESVVHYKDIRMKRLP' A
#
# COMPACT_ATOMS: atom_id res chain seq x y z
N ILE A 1 4.75 5.81 0.57
CA ILE A 1 4.38 4.54 1.24
C ILE A 1 5.68 3.88 1.67
N ILE A 2 5.75 3.40 2.90
CA ILE A 2 6.89 2.67 3.47
C ILE A 2 6.35 1.30 3.87
N VAL A 3 7.04 0.24 3.49
CA VAL A 3 6.65 -1.15 3.77
C VAL A 3 7.86 -1.86 4.38
N ASP A 4 7.74 -2.25 5.64
CA ASP A 4 8.76 -2.98 6.40
C ASP A 4 8.13 -4.24 7.02
N GLY A 5 8.32 -5.38 6.34
CA GLY A 5 7.66 -6.64 6.70
C GLY A 5 6.12 -6.50 6.75
N LYS A 6 5.55 -6.60 7.96
CA LYS A 6 4.11 -6.46 8.22
C LYS A 6 3.67 -5.02 8.56
N HIS A 7 4.62 -4.10 8.71
CA HIS A 7 4.37 -2.70 9.08
C HIS A 7 4.32 -1.81 7.84
N ILE A 8 3.26 -1.01 7.71
CA ILE A 8 3.01 -0.11 6.60
C ILE A 8 2.74 1.30 7.13
N VAL A 9 3.47 2.27 6.58
CA VAL A 9 3.24 3.69 6.83
C VAL A 9 2.90 4.41 5.52
N ILE A 10 1.77 5.11 5.52
CA ILE A 10 1.34 5.98 4.42
C ILE A 10 1.51 7.43 4.87
N LYS A 11 2.17 8.21 4.01
CA LYS A 11 2.35 9.64 4.21
C LYS A 11 1.76 10.40 3.03
N ILE A 12 0.97 11.43 3.32
CA ILE A 12 0.43 12.37 2.35
C ILE A 12 0.97 13.75 2.75
N ASN A 13 1.63 14.44 1.81
CA ASN A 13 2.28 15.72 2.07
C ASN A 13 3.21 15.72 3.30
N GLY A 14 3.96 14.62 3.50
CA GLY A 14 4.88 14.44 4.63
C GLY A 14 4.22 14.04 5.95
N VAL A 15 2.89 14.13 6.06
CA VAL A 15 2.13 13.78 7.27
C VAL A 15 1.74 12.31 7.25
N VAL A 16 1.93 11.62 8.38
CA VAL A 16 1.46 10.23 8.54
C VAL A 16 -0.06 10.22 8.60
N THR A 17 -0.68 9.55 7.63
CA THR A 17 -2.15 9.38 7.57
C THR A 17 -2.56 7.95 7.89
N THR A 18 -1.62 7.01 7.81
CA THR A 18 -1.83 5.61 8.18
C THR A 18 -0.53 5.04 8.71
N ASP A 19 -0.63 4.37 9.84
CA ASP A 19 0.43 3.60 10.47
C ASP A 19 -0.22 2.31 10.95
N TRP A 20 0.11 1.19 10.32
CA TRP A 20 -0.58 -0.07 10.55
C TRP A 20 0.37 -1.25 10.44
N THR A 21 0.26 -2.17 11.40
CA THR A 21 0.94 -3.46 11.38
C THR A 21 -0.11 -4.54 11.25
N GLU A 22 0.04 -5.45 10.28
CA GLU A 22 -0.83 -6.63 10.15
C GLU A 22 -0.71 -7.50 11.41
N PRO A 23 -1.79 -7.66 12.22
CA PRO A 23 -1.77 -8.53 13.39
C PRO A 23 -1.54 -10.00 13.01
N ASP A 24 -0.97 -10.79 13.90
CA ASP A 24 -0.73 -12.22 13.63
C ASP A 24 -2.02 -13.01 13.39
N ASP A 25 -3.10 -12.62 14.07
CA ASP A 25 -4.44 -13.20 13.96
C ASP A 25 -5.32 -12.48 12.93
N TRP A 26 -4.75 -11.63 12.07
CA TRP A 26 -5.50 -10.89 11.07
C TRP A 26 -6.35 -11.82 10.20
N GLN A 27 -7.65 -11.52 10.12
CA GLN A 27 -8.58 -12.22 9.25
C GLN A 27 -9.02 -11.30 8.11
N PRO A 28 -8.64 -11.59 6.86
CA PRO A 28 -9.05 -10.77 5.74
C PRO A 28 -10.57 -10.85 5.51
N PRO A 29 -11.19 -9.84 4.87
CA PRO A 29 -12.62 -9.86 4.56
C PRO A 29 -13.01 -11.11 3.75
N LYS A 30 -14.20 -11.67 4.01
CA LYS A 30 -14.67 -12.95 3.41
C LYS A 30 -14.56 -13.01 1.88
N LYS A 31 -14.79 -11.89 1.18
CA LYS A 31 -14.69 -11.80 -0.30
C LYS A 31 -13.27 -11.53 -0.82
N MET A 32 -12.29 -11.38 0.07
CA MET A 32 -10.90 -11.04 -0.24
C MET A 32 -9.94 -11.87 0.63
N SER A 33 -10.18 -13.18 0.74
CA SER A 33 -9.44 -14.08 1.64
C SER A 33 -7.93 -14.12 1.42
N GLY A 34 -7.44 -13.73 0.23
CA GLY A 34 -6.01 -13.61 -0.08
C GLY A 34 -5.35 -12.30 0.37
N ARG A 35 -6.10 -11.37 0.99
CA ARG A 35 -5.60 -10.03 1.34
C ARG A 35 -4.78 -10.03 2.64
N ARG A 36 -3.63 -10.71 2.58
CA ARG A 36 -2.56 -10.69 3.58
C ARG A 36 -1.30 -10.07 3.00
N LEU A 37 -0.48 -9.44 3.84
CA LEU A 37 0.79 -8.87 3.43
C LEU A 37 1.80 -9.96 3.05
N SER A 38 2.46 -9.77 1.91
CA SER A 38 3.55 -10.60 1.41
C SER A 38 4.37 -9.82 0.38
N GLN A 39 5.24 -10.51 -0.35
CA GLN A 39 5.98 -9.91 -1.47
C GLN A 39 5.10 -9.73 -2.72
N GLY A 40 5.37 -8.71 -3.53
CA GLY A 40 4.61 -8.44 -4.74
C GLY A 40 5.18 -7.32 -5.61
N THR A 41 4.38 -6.91 -6.59
CA THR A 41 4.70 -5.80 -7.50
C THR A 41 4.00 -4.52 -7.07
N PHE A 42 4.43 -3.39 -7.65
CA PHE A 42 3.72 -2.12 -7.53
C PHE A 42 2.77 -1.97 -8.72
N ALA A 43 1.60 -1.39 -8.47
CA ALA A 43 0.63 -1.06 -9.50
C ALA A 43 0.05 0.33 -9.23
N ILE A 44 -0.27 1.03 -10.32
CA ILE A 44 -1.05 2.27 -10.29
C ILE A 44 -2.41 1.91 -10.89
N GLN A 45 -3.48 2.23 -10.17
CA GLN A 45 -4.82 1.95 -10.66
C GLN A 45 -5.27 3.01 -11.67
N ALA A 46 -5.86 2.56 -12.77
CA ALA A 46 -6.69 3.37 -13.65
C ALA A 46 -8.14 2.91 -13.45
N HIS A 47 -8.89 3.61 -12.60
CA HIS A 47 -10.19 3.14 -12.13
C HIS A 47 -11.33 3.53 -13.08
N ASP A 48 -11.52 4.85 -13.30
CA ASP A 48 -12.65 5.36 -14.08
C ASP A 48 -12.18 6.07 -15.36
N PRO A 49 -12.90 5.94 -16.49
CA PRO A 49 -12.52 6.58 -17.76
C PRO A 49 -12.39 8.10 -17.70
N GLU A 50 -13.16 8.76 -16.83
CA GLU A 50 -13.18 10.23 -16.70
C GLU A 50 -12.26 10.75 -15.56
N SER A 51 -11.77 9.86 -14.70
CA SER A 51 -10.87 10.20 -13.59
C SER A 51 -9.43 10.32 -14.09
N VAL A 52 -9.03 11.53 -14.47
CA VAL A 52 -7.65 11.80 -14.93
C VAL A 52 -6.73 12.07 -13.74
N VAL A 53 -5.67 11.27 -13.60
CA VAL A 53 -4.63 11.45 -12.58
C VAL A 53 -3.25 11.47 -13.23
N HIS A 54 -2.43 12.46 -12.87
CA HIS A 54 -1.07 12.61 -13.37
C HIS A 54 -0.05 12.22 -12.29
N TYR A 55 0.96 11.45 -12.68
CA TYR A 55 2.03 11.00 -11.79
C TYR A 55 3.39 11.48 -12.31
N LYS A 56 4.27 11.86 -11.40
CA LYS A 56 5.69 12.14 -11.68
C LYS A 56 6.53 11.74 -10.49
N ASP A 57 7.83 11.55 -10.71
CA ASP A 57 8.81 11.26 -9.64
C ASP A 57 8.49 10.01 -8.80
N ILE A 58 7.99 8.94 -9.44
CA ILE A 58 7.79 7.66 -8.77
C ILE A 58 9.17 7.02 -8.53
N ARG A 59 9.58 6.97 -7.26
CA ARG A 59 10.89 6.47 -6.84
C ARG A 59 10.73 5.35 -5.83
N MET A 60 11.65 4.40 -5.84
CA MET A 60 11.70 3.31 -4.87
C MET A 60 13.07 3.26 -4.21
N LYS A 61 13.09 2.90 -2.94
CA LYS A 61 14.29 2.50 -2.20
C LYS A 61 13.97 1.21 -1.48
N ARG A 62 14.75 0.15 -1.72
CA ARG A 62 14.65 -1.07 -0.93
C ARG A 62 15.10 -0.79 0.50
N LEU A 63 14.35 -1.30 1.46
CA LEU A 63 14.75 -1.33 2.86
C LEU A 63 15.66 -2.55 3.09
N PRO A 64 16.52 -2.53 4.12
CA PRO A 64 17.36 -3.67 4.47
C PRO A 64 16.56 -4.95 4.71
#